data_AF-A0A2X3H1Y2-F1
#
_entry.id   AF-A0A2X3H1Y2-F1
#
_cell.length_a   1.000
_cell.length_b   1.000
_cell.length_c   1.000
_cell.angle_alpha   90.00
_cell.angle_beta   90.00
_cell.angle_gamma   90.00
#
_symmetry.space_group_name_H-M   'P 1'
#
loop_
_entity.id
_entity.type
_entity.pdbx_description
1 polymer ?
#
loop_
_entity_poly.entity_id
_entity_poly.type
_entity_poly.pdbx_seq_one_letter_code
_entity_poly.pdbx_strand_id
1 'polypeptide(L)'
;MFKWPWKADDESGNAEMPWEQALAIPVLAHLSSTEQHKLTQMAARFLQQKRLVALQGLELTPLHQARIAMLFCLPVLSWALSGWMASMKC
;
A
#
# COMPACT_ATOMS: atom_id res chain seq x y z
N MET A 1 -8.38 -10.75 -26.98
CA MET A 1 -8.89 -9.87 -25.91
C MET A 1 -8.71 -10.61 -24.59
N PHE A 2 -7.75 -10.21 -23.76
CA PHE A 2 -7.50 -10.88 -22.49
C PHE A 2 -8.65 -10.55 -21.53
N LYS A 3 -9.45 -11.56 -21.17
CA LYS A 3 -10.43 -11.45 -20.09
C LYS A 3 -9.64 -11.41 -18.78
N TRP A 4 -9.47 -10.22 -18.22
CA TRP A 4 -8.81 -10.08 -16.93
C TRP A 4 -9.72 -10.66 -15.82
N PRO A 5 -9.24 -11.55 -14.95
CA PRO A 5 -10.08 -12.25 -13.99
C PRO A 5 -10.15 -11.44 -12.69
N TRP A 6 -10.85 -10.30 -12.69
CA TRP A 6 -10.93 -9.43 -11.51
C TRP A 6 -11.89 -9.93 -10.41
N LYS A 7 -12.50 -11.10 -10.56
CA LYS A 7 -13.45 -11.70 -9.59
C LYS A 7 -12.93 -13.03 -9.04
N ALA A 8 -11.89 -12.99 -8.22
CA ALA A 8 -11.58 -14.05 -7.27
C ALA A 8 -11.63 -13.42 -5.87
N ASP A 9 -12.31 -14.09 -4.95
CA ASP A 9 -12.84 -13.57 -3.68
C ASP A 9 -11.78 -13.01 -2.71
N ASP A 10 -11.99 -11.75 -2.33
CA ASP A 10 -12.10 -11.16 -0.97
C ASP A 10 -11.38 -11.72 0.28
N GLU A 11 -10.28 -12.47 0.18
CA GLU A 11 -9.56 -12.85 1.43
C GLU A 11 -8.54 -11.83 1.94
N SER A 12 -8.15 -10.84 1.14
CA SER A 12 -7.10 -9.87 1.52
C SER A 12 -7.62 -8.64 2.30
N GLY A 13 -8.94 -8.48 2.44
CA GLY A 13 -9.56 -7.25 2.95
C GLY A 13 -9.57 -7.09 4.48
N ASN A 14 -9.32 -8.15 5.26
CA ASN A 14 -9.57 -8.12 6.71
C ASN A 14 -8.42 -8.68 7.58
N ALA A 15 -7.26 -8.98 6.99
CA ALA A 15 -6.08 -9.35 7.76
C ALA A 15 -5.48 -8.10 8.42
N GLU A 16 -5.17 -8.16 9.71
CA GLU A 16 -4.44 -7.10 10.40
C GLU A 16 -3.08 -6.91 9.71
N MET A 17 -2.85 -5.71 9.20
CA MET A 17 -1.64 -5.39 8.44
C MET A 17 -0.47 -5.15 9.39
N PRO A 18 0.68 -5.81 9.22
CA PRO A 18 1.83 -5.68 10.10
C PRO A 18 2.64 -4.40 9.80
N TRP A 19 2.06 -3.23 10.05
CA TRP A 19 2.59 -1.94 9.63
C TRP A 19 3.98 -1.63 10.20
N GLU A 20 4.22 -1.92 11.47
CA GLU A 20 5.54 -1.71 12.10
C GLU A 20 6.63 -2.54 11.42
N GLN A 21 6.33 -3.81 11.13
CA GLN A 21 7.25 -4.70 10.42
C GLN A 21 7.43 -4.29 8.96
N ALA A 22 6.40 -3.71 8.34
CA ALA A 22 6.46 -3.19 6.97
C ALA A 22 7.39 -1.98 6.85
N LEU A 23 7.40 -1.09 7.85
CA LEU A 23 8.27 0.09 7.94
C LEU A 23 9.75 -0.27 8.13
N ALA A 24 10.06 -1.43 8.70
CA ALA A 24 11.41 -1.90 8.99
C ALA A 24 12.17 -2.40 7.74
N ILE A 25 12.28 -1.56 6.71
CA ILE A 25 13.06 -1.80 5.49
C ILE A 25 14.03 -0.64 5.23
N PRO A 26 15.20 -0.88 4.61
CA PRO A 26 16.25 0.15 4.48
C PRO A 26 15.80 1.44 3.80
N VAL A 27 14.95 1.34 2.78
CA VAL A 27 14.45 2.51 2.02
C VAL A 27 13.54 3.42 2.85
N LEU A 28 12.91 2.91 3.91
CA LEU A 28 12.03 3.69 4.80
C LEU A 28 12.71 4.09 6.11
N ALA A 29 13.94 3.63 6.36
CA ALA A 29 14.63 3.77 7.65
C ALA A 29 14.92 5.23 8.04
N HIS A 30 15.01 6.14 7.07
CA HIS A 30 15.31 7.56 7.29
C HIS A 30 14.07 8.44 7.45
N LEU A 31 12.87 7.88 7.38
CA LEU A 31 11.64 8.63 7.58
C LEU A 31 11.47 8.99 9.06
N SER A 32 11.07 10.23 9.34
CA SER A 32 10.65 10.64 10.67
C SER A 32 9.41 9.86 11.13
N SER A 33 9.17 9.81 12.45
CA SER A 33 7.98 9.15 13.01
C SER A 33 6.66 9.69 12.43
N THR A 34 6.61 10.99 12.13
CA THR A 34 5.48 11.66 11.49
C THR A 34 5.29 11.19 10.04
N GLU A 35 6.36 11.10 9.27
CA GLU A 35 6.33 10.60 7.89
C GLU A 35 5.93 9.13 7.84
N GLN A 36 6.44 8.31 8.76
CA GLN A 36 6.06 6.89 8.88
C GLN A 36 4.56 6.75 9.17
N HIS A 37 4.02 7.48 10.15
CA HIS A 37 2.59 7.47 10.45
C HIS A 37 1.73 7.89 9.27
N LYS A 38 2.16 8.91 8.53
CA LYS A 38 1.44 9.41 7.36
C LYS A 38 1.49 8.42 6.20
N LEU A 39 2.65 7.82 5.97
CA LEU A 39 2.85 6.80 4.95
C LEU A 39 1.97 5.57 5.23
N THR A 40 1.89 5.12 6.48
CA THR A 40 1.00 4.03 6.90
C THR A 40 -0.46 4.34 6.60
N GLN A 41 -0.95 5.55 6.94
CA GLN A 41 -2.31 5.96 6.63
C GLN A 41 -2.60 6.01 5.12
N MET A 42 -1.63 6.49 4.32
CA MET A 42 -1.75 6.52 2.87
C MET A 42 -1.78 5.11 2.27
N ALA A 43 -0.90 4.22 2.73
CA ALA A 43 -0.85 2.83 2.30
C ALA A 43 -2.14 2.08 2.65
N ALA A 44 -2.70 2.29 3.84
CA ALA A 44 -3.99 1.72 4.24
C ALA A 44 -5.13 2.17 3.31
N ARG A 45 -5.21 3.48 3.02
CA ARG A 45 -6.19 4.04 2.07
C ARG A 45 -5.97 3.54 0.65
N PHE A 46 -4.72 3.37 0.22
CA PHE A 46 -4.38 2.80 -1.07
C PHE A 46 -4.96 1.39 -1.22
N LEU A 47 -4.76 0.51 -0.22
CA LEU A 47 -5.30 -0.85 -0.25
C LEU A 47 -6.83 -0.92 -0.22
N GLN A 48 -7.50 0.08 0.39
CA GLN A 48 -8.97 0.20 0.33
C GLN A 48 -9.49 0.61 -1.06
N GLN A 49 -8.71 1.38 -1.82
CA GLN A 49 -9.13 1.95 -3.11
C GLN A 49 -8.58 1.21 -4.33
N LYS A 50 -7.50 0.45 -4.15
CA LYS A 50 -6.72 -0.20 -5.20
C LYS A 50 -6.40 -1.62 -4.75
N ARG A 51 -6.62 -2.57 -5.65
CA ARG A 51 -6.34 -3.97 -5.37
C ARG A 51 -4.98 -4.38 -5.90
N LEU A 52 -4.20 -5.05 -5.07
CA LEU A 52 -3.00 -5.78 -5.49
C LEU A 52 -3.42 -7.14 -6.04
N VAL A 53 -3.15 -7.39 -7.32
CA VAL A 53 -3.48 -8.66 -7.97
C VAL A 53 -2.18 -9.44 -8.20
N ALA A 54 -2.00 -10.48 -7.41
CA ALA A 54 -0.91 -11.42 -7.63
C ALA A 54 -1.22 -12.32 -8.84
N LEU A 55 -0.22 -12.60 -9.67
CA LEU A 55 -0.38 -13.35 -10.91
C LEU A 55 0.44 -14.64 -10.87
N GLN A 56 0.06 -15.62 -11.67
CA GLN A 56 0.82 -16.87 -11.86
C GLN A 56 1.07 -17.67 -10.56
N GLY A 57 0.12 -17.65 -9.63
CA GLY A 57 0.24 -18.37 -8.36
C GLY A 57 1.19 -17.71 -7.35
N LEU A 58 1.58 -16.46 -7.57
CA LEU A 58 2.29 -15.66 -6.57
C LEU A 58 1.36 -15.43 -5.36
N GLU A 59 1.85 -15.73 -4.17
CA GLU A 59 1.16 -15.44 -2.92
C GLU A 59 1.73 -14.17 -2.28
N LEU A 60 0.85 -13.20 -2.00
CA LEU A 60 1.22 -11.96 -1.32
C LEU A 60 0.76 -12.01 0.14
N THR A 61 1.71 -12.21 1.05
CA THR A 61 1.46 -12.09 2.49
C THR A 61 1.03 -10.65 2.86
N PRO A 62 0.33 -10.45 3.99
CA PRO A 62 -0.01 -9.10 4.46
C PRO A 62 1.19 -8.16 4.56
N LEU A 63 2.37 -8.68 4.93
CA LEU A 63 3.62 -7.92 4.96
C LEU A 63 4.07 -7.47 3.56
N HIS A 64 3.94 -8.34 2.54
CA HIS A 64 4.22 -7.96 1.15
C HIS A 64 3.25 -6.88 0.67
N GLN A 65 1.96 -7.03 0.95
CA GLN A 65 0.93 -6.07 0.54
C GLN A 65 1.17 -4.69 1.18
N ALA A 66 1.45 -4.66 2.50
CA ALA A 66 1.76 -3.44 3.22
C ALA A 66 2.99 -2.73 2.64
N ARG A 67 4.08 -3.47 2.37
CA ARG A 67 5.30 -2.91 1.78
C ARG A 67 5.08 -2.38 0.36
N ILE A 68 4.36 -3.12 -0.48
CA ILE A 68 4.02 -2.66 -1.84
C ILE A 68 3.22 -1.35 -1.75
N ALA A 69 2.19 -1.29 -0.91
CA ALA A 69 1.39 -0.09 -0.72
C ALA A 69 2.23 1.10 -0.24
N MET A 70 3.10 0.91 0.75
CA MET A 70 4.02 1.94 1.24
C MET A 70 4.97 2.43 0.14
N LEU A 71 5.55 1.53 -0.66
CA LEU A 71 6.43 1.91 -1.76
C LEU A 71 5.71 2.71 -2.85
N PHE A 72 4.44 2.39 -3.14
CA PHE A 72 3.60 3.18 -4.03
C PHE A 72 3.28 4.58 -3.48
N CYS A 73 3.07 4.68 -2.16
CA CYS A 73 2.75 5.94 -1.50
C CYS A 73 3.98 6.82 -1.22
N LEU A 74 5.19 6.27 -1.21
CA LEU A 74 6.42 7.00 -0.85
C LEU A 74 6.71 8.21 -1.76
N PRO A 75 6.65 8.13 -3.11
CA PRO A 75 6.95 9.27 -3.98
C PRO A 75 5.98 10.45 -3.84
N VAL A 76 4.76 10.19 -3.35
CA VAL A 76 3.71 11.20 -3.16
C VAL A 76 3.58 11.66 -1.71
N LEU A 77 4.42 11.14 -0.80
CA LEU A 77 4.42 11.49 0.62
C LEU A 77 4.70 12.98 0.85
N SER A 78 5.66 13.55 0.11
CA SER A 78 6.00 14.98 0.17
C SER A 78 4.86 15.88 -0.28
N TRP A 79 4.09 15.46 -1.28
CA TRP A 79 2.94 16.20 -1.83
C TRP A 79 1.72 16.13 -0.92
N ALA A 80 1.63 15.08 -0.09
CA ALA A 80 0.60 14.97 0.93
C ALA A 80 0.79 15.99 2.07
N LEU A 81 2.00 16.54 2.29
CA LEU A 81 2.20 17.66 3.22
C LEU A 81 1.64 18.98 2.66
N SER A 82 1.49 19.08 1.34
CA SER A 82 1.00 20.27 0.62
C SER A 82 -0.49 20.20 0.23
N GLY A 83 -1.26 19.18 0.67
CA GLY A 83 -2.73 19.19 0.62
C GLY A 83 -3.42 18.58 -0.61
N TRP A 84 -2.73 17.78 -1.44
CA TRP A 84 -3.28 17.30 -2.74
C TRP A 84 -4.00 15.94 -2.74
N MET A 85 -4.24 15.33 -1.58
CA MET A 85 -4.87 13.99 -1.48
C MET A 85 -6.38 13.98 -1.76
N ALA A 86 -6.85 14.85 -2.67
CA ALA A 86 -8.19 14.85 -3.23
C ALA A 86 -8.23 14.33 -4.68
N SER A 87 -7.09 14.23 -5.38
CA SER A 87 -7.06 13.95 -6.82
C SER A 87 -6.31 12.66 -7.24
N MET A 88 -6.01 11.75 -6.32
CA MET A 88 -5.53 10.40 -6.66
C MET A 88 -6.71 9.47 -6.98
N LYS A 89 -7.47 9.82 -8.01
CA LYS A 89 -8.30 8.87 -8.76
C LYS A 89 -7.44 8.39 -9.93
N CYS A 90 -6.67 7.31 -9.74
CA CYS A 90 -6.35 6.46 -10.89
C CYS A 90 -7.62 5.68 -11.28
#